data_AF-A0A348WLY9-F1
#
_entry.id   AF-A0A348WLY9-F1
#
_cell.length_a   1.000
_cell.length_b   1.000
_cell.length_c   1.000
_cell.angle_alpha   90.00
_cell.angle_beta   90.00
_cell.angle_gamma   90.00
#
_symmetry.space_group_name_H-M   'P 1'
#
loop_
_entity.id
_entity.type
_entity.pdbx_description
1 polymer ?
#
loop_
_entity_poly.entity_id
_entity_poly.type
_entity_poly.pdbx_seq_one_letter_code
_entity_poly.pdbx_strand_id
1 'polypeptide(L)'
;MRISKTQKDVLLVLYHILSKGVLRPIPSADLLAMINSSRDKALAASNFRVSCHTLADNGLIQLTRGSGLQLQWQLTQEGIKMTTPLYAAWINPLKT
;
A
#
# COMPACT_ATOMS: atom_id res chain seq x y z
N MET A 1 -10.04 12.66 1.83
CA MET A 1 -9.46 12.10 3.06
C MET A 1 -8.01 12.56 3.21
N ARG A 2 -7.56 12.92 4.42
CA ARG A 2 -6.13 13.14 4.70
C ARG A 2 -5.43 11.78 4.85
N ILE A 3 -4.39 11.53 4.05
CA ILE A 3 -3.63 10.28 4.08
C ILE A 3 -2.60 10.33 5.22
N SER A 4 -2.64 9.33 6.10
CA SER A 4 -1.65 9.16 7.17
C SER A 4 -0.31 8.64 6.63
N LYS A 5 0.76 8.75 7.41
CA LYS A 5 2.08 8.19 7.03
C LYS A 5 1.99 6.69 6.68
N THR A 6 1.27 5.90 7.49
CA THR A 6 1.10 4.47 7.25
C THR A 6 0.27 4.18 6.00
N GLN A 7 -0.80 4.92 5.77
CA GLN A 7 -1.60 4.77 4.55
C GLN A 7 -0.78 5.13 3.30
N LYS A 8 0.07 6.16 3.38
CA LYS A 8 0.97 6.54 2.30
C LYS A 8 1.98 5.42 2.00
N ASP A 9 2.57 4.81 3.02
CA ASP A 9 3.51 3.70 2.83
C ASP A 9 2.83 2.49 2.16
N VAL A 10 1.61 2.14 2.57
CA VAL A 10 0.82 1.07 1.93
C VAL A 10 0.62 1.36 0.44
N LEU A 11 0.17 2.57 0.09
CA LEU A 11 -0.06 2.97 -1.28
C LEU A 11 1.24 2.95 -2.11
N LEU A 12 2.32 3.53 -1.58
CA LEU A 12 3.62 3.60 -2.28
C LEU A 12 4.22 2.22 -2.52
N VAL A 13 4.18 1.31 -1.54
CA VAL A 13 4.71 -0.04 -1.70
C VAL A 13 3.90 -0.83 -2.72
N LEU A 14 2.56 -0.77 -2.66
CA LEU A 14 1.70 -1.41 -3.66
C LEU A 14 1.94 -0.85 -5.07
N TYR A 15 2.13 0.47 -5.19
CA TYR A 15 2.42 1.11 -6.47
C TYR A 15 3.80 0.72 -6.99
N HIS A 16 4.81 0.64 -6.11
CA HIS A 16 6.14 0.18 -6.47
C HIS A 16 6.08 -1.23 -7.07
N ILE A 17 5.40 -2.15 -6.40
CA ILE A 17 5.21 -3.53 -6.85
C ILE A 17 4.49 -3.58 -8.20
N LEU A 18 3.42 -2.80 -8.35
CA LEU A 18 2.69 -2.67 -9.61
C LEU A 18 3.59 -2.14 -10.74
N SER A 19 4.42 -1.13 -10.46
CA SER A 19 5.36 -0.55 -11.44
C SER A 19 6.44 -1.52 -11.90
N LYS A 20 6.68 -2.61 -11.14
CA LYS A 20 7.56 -3.73 -11.52
C LYS A 20 6.84 -4.82 -12.32
N GLY A 21 5.57 -4.60 -12.71
CA GLY A 21 4.79 -5.53 -13.52
C GLY A 21 4.02 -6.59 -12.72
N VAL A 22 4.00 -6.50 -11.39
CA VAL A 22 3.25 -7.45 -10.55
C VAL A 22 1.79 -7.02 -10.49
N LEU A 23 0.93 -7.74 -11.22
CA LEU A 23 -0.51 -7.42 -11.36
C LEU A 23 -1.42 -8.19 -10.39
N ARG A 24 -0.86 -9.04 -9.53
CA ARG A 24 -1.63 -9.86 -8.58
C ARG A 24 -1.84 -9.13 -7.24
N PRO A 25 -2.90 -9.45 -6.49
CA PRO A 25 -3.03 -9.02 -5.10
C PRO A 25 -1.87 -9.48 -4.22
N ILE A 26 -1.47 -8.63 -3.27
CA ILE A 26 -0.32 -8.86 -2.39
C ILE A 26 -0.82 -9.33 -1.02
N PRO A 27 -0.33 -10.47 -0.50
CA PRO A 27 -0.67 -10.93 0.84
C PRO A 27 -0.40 -9.88 1.92
N SER A 28 -1.32 -9.79 2.88
CA SER A 28 -1.27 -8.82 3.98
C SER A 28 0.03 -8.93 4.80
N ALA A 29 0.49 -10.16 5.06
CA ALA A 29 1.73 -10.41 5.79
C ALA A 29 2.96 -9.93 5.00
N ASP A 30 3.04 -10.25 3.71
CA ASP A 30 4.14 -9.84 2.83
C ASP A 30 4.22 -8.32 2.72
N LEU A 31 3.06 -7.67 2.55
CA LEU A 31 2.98 -6.21 2.45
C LEU A 31 3.48 -5.53 3.74
N LEU A 32 3.07 -6.04 4.91
CA LEU A 32 3.56 -5.53 6.19
C LEU A 32 5.07 -5.73 6.34
N ALA A 33 5.60 -6.89 5.94
CA ALA A 33 7.03 -7.18 5.99
C ALA A 33 7.83 -6.21 5.12
N MET A 34 7.39 -5.95 3.87
CA MET A 34 8.03 -4.99 2.97
C MET A 34 8.00 -3.54 3.49
N ILE A 35 6.90 -3.13 4.12
CA ILE A 35 6.82 -1.80 4.74
C ILE A 35 7.79 -1.73 5.93
N ASN A 36 7.87 -2.77 6.75
CA ASN A 36 8.78 -2.79 7.89
C ASN A 36 10.25 -2.86 7.51
N SER A 37 10.60 -3.52 6.39
CA SER A 37 11.99 -3.56 5.92
C SER A 37 12.52 -2.20 5.46
N SER A 38 11.64 -1.23 5.21
CA SER A 38 12.01 0.13 4.78
C SER A 38 11.82 1.20 5.87
N ARG A 39 11.47 0.79 7.11
CA ARG A 39 11.23 1.70 8.23
C ARG A 39 12.23 1.48 9.37
N ASP A 40 12.68 2.57 9.98
CA ASP A 40 13.52 2.53 11.19
C ASP A 40 12.76 1.97 12.41
N LYS A 41 11.44 2.23 12.46
CA LYS A 41 10.54 1.74 13.52
C LYS A 41 9.45 0.85 12.93
N ALA A 42 9.37 -0.37 13.44
CA ALA A 42 8.37 -1.34 13.04
C ALA A 42 6.95 -0.80 13.19
N LEU A 43 6.16 -0.97 12.14
CA LEU A 43 4.72 -0.75 12.10
C LEU A 43 4.01 -1.89 12.81
N ALA A 44 3.22 -1.54 13.83
CA ALA A 44 2.33 -2.48 14.49
C ALA A 44 1.27 -3.04 13.50
N ALA A 45 1.04 -4.35 13.56
CA ALA A 45 0.11 -5.05 12.67
C ALA A 45 -1.35 -4.56 12.81
N SER A 46 -1.77 -4.12 13.99
CA SER A 46 -3.10 -3.50 14.19
C SER A 46 -3.24 -2.21 13.39
N ASN A 47 -2.26 -1.31 13.49
CA ASN A 47 -2.25 -0.03 12.78
C ASN A 47 -2.17 -0.21 11.27
N PHE A 48 -1.40 -1.20 10.81
CA PHE A 48 -1.36 -1.60 9.42
C PHE A 48 -2.74 -2.04 8.90
N ARG A 49 -3.38 -2.99 9.60
CA ARG A 49 -4.71 -3.49 9.20
C ARG A 49 -5.76 -2.40 9.15
N VAL A 50 -5.82 -1.55 10.19
CA VAL A 50 -6.74 -0.40 10.22
C VAL A 50 -6.49 0.51 9.00
N SER A 51 -5.22 0.78 8.68
CA SER A 51 -4.87 1.62 7.52
C SER A 51 -5.32 0.99 6.20
N CYS A 52 -5.12 -0.32 6.01
CA CYS A 52 -5.58 -1.04 4.82
C CYS A 52 -7.11 -1.00 4.69
N HIS A 53 -7.84 -1.28 5.77
CA HIS A 53 -9.31 -1.19 5.74
C HIS A 53 -9.78 0.22 5.44
N THR A 54 -9.24 1.26 6.08
CA THR A 54 -9.60 2.64 5.75
C THR A 54 -9.34 2.98 4.28
N LEU A 55 -8.21 2.54 3.70
CA LEU A 55 -7.93 2.73 2.28
C LEU A 55 -8.94 1.98 1.38
N ALA A 56 -9.34 0.78 1.78
CA ALA A 56 -10.32 -0.02 1.07
C ALA A 56 -11.72 0.60 1.12
N ASP A 57 -12.14 1.07 2.28
CA ASP A 57 -13.41 1.77 2.47
C ASP A 57 -13.50 3.06 1.65
N ASN A 58 -12.35 3.67 1.34
CA ASN A 58 -12.23 4.85 0.47
C ASN A 58 -11.99 4.48 -1.02
N GLY A 59 -12.06 3.20 -1.38
CA GLY A 59 -11.93 2.73 -2.77
C GLY A 59 -10.52 2.85 -3.36
N LEU A 60 -9.48 3.05 -2.56
CA LEU A 60 -8.09 3.22 -3.03
C LEU A 60 -7.35 1.89 -3.18
N ILE A 61 -7.70 0.91 -2.37
CA ILE A 61 -7.25 -0.47 -2.51
C ILE A 61 -8.44 -1.41 -2.46
N GLN A 62 -8.31 -2.61 -3.00
CA GLN A 62 -9.30 -3.66 -2.89
C GLN A 62 -8.79 -4.77 -1.97
N LEU A 63 -9.70 -5.31 -1.17
CA LEU A 63 -9.48 -6.49 -0.35
C LEU A 63 -9.98 -7.73 -1.09
N THR A 64 -9.10 -8.71 -1.27
CA THR A 64 -9.47 -10.03 -1.76
C THR A 64 -9.01 -11.11 -0.78
N ARG A 65 -9.55 -12.31 -0.93
CA ARG A 65 -9.10 -13.48 -0.16
C ARG A 65 -8.43 -14.46 -1.12
N GLY A 66 -7.18 -14.78 -0.82
CA GLY A 66 -6.43 -15.82 -1.53
C GLY A 66 -6.81 -17.23 -1.08
N SER A 67 -6.05 -18.22 -1.54
CA SER A 67 -6.12 -19.58 -1.02
C SER A 67 -5.88 -19.61 0.49
N GLY A 68 -6.65 -20.42 1.21
CA GLY A 68 -6.58 -20.49 2.67
C GLY A 68 -7.11 -19.24 3.40
N LEU A 69 -7.97 -18.44 2.75
CA LEU A 69 -8.65 -17.26 3.32
C LEU A 69 -7.73 -16.10 3.73
N GLN A 70 -6.47 -16.12 3.27
CA GLN A 70 -5.51 -15.06 3.54
C GLN A 70 -5.94 -13.75 2.88
N LEU A 71 -5.91 -12.65 3.64
CA LEU A 71 -6.23 -11.32 3.12
C LEU A 71 -5.13 -10.86 2.16
N GLN A 72 -5.53 -10.32 1.02
CA GLN A 72 -4.65 -9.76 0.00
C GLN A 72 -5.14 -8.37 -0.41
N TRP A 73 -4.21 -7.52 -0.80
CA TRP A 73 -4.46 -6.12 -1.11
C TRP A 73 -3.92 -5.77 -2.49
N GLN A 74 -4.68 -4.96 -3.23
CA GLN A 74 -4.28 -4.46 -4.54
C GLN A 74 -4.75 -3.04 -4.73
N LEU A 75 -4.00 -2.20 -5.47
CA LEU A 75 -4.48 -0.88 -5.85
C LEU A 75 -5.69 -0.98 -6.79
N THR A 76 -6.68 -0.10 -6.58
CA THR A 76 -7.72 0.15 -7.58
C THR A 76 -7.22 1.19 -8.60
N GLN A 77 -8.01 1.45 -9.64
CA GLN A 77 -7.71 2.55 -10.57
C GLN A 77 -7.63 3.90 -9.88
N GLU A 78 -8.51 4.17 -8.91
CA GLU A 78 -8.46 5.42 -8.14
C GLU A 78 -7.26 5.46 -7.20
N GLY A 79 -6.88 4.32 -6.61
CA GLY A 79 -5.62 4.20 -5.88
C GLY A 79 -4.40 4.51 -6.74
N ILE A 80 -4.35 4.02 -7.98
CA ILE A 80 -3.28 4.29 -8.94
C ILE A 80 -3.20 5.79 -9.23
N LYS A 81 -4.32 6.42 -9.61
CA LYS A 81 -4.37 7.86 -9.91
C LYS A 81 -3.90 8.70 -8.72
N MET A 82 -4.37 8.38 -7.51
CA MET A 82 -4.00 9.08 -6.29
C MET A 82 -2.53 8.89 -5.92
N THR A 83 -1.98 7.69 -6.14
CA THR A 83 -0.62 7.36 -5.70
C THR A 83 0.45 7.81 -6.69
N THR A 84 0.12 7.90 -7.98
CA THR A 84 1.06 8.31 -9.04
C THR A 84 1.86 9.58 -8.71
N PRO A 85 1.25 10.72 -8.34
CA PRO A 85 2.01 11.92 -7.98
C PRO A 85 2.83 11.76 -6.70
N LEU A 86 2.33 10.96 -5.72
CA LEU A 86 3.07 10.68 -4.48
C LEU A 86 4.33 9.85 -4.76
N TYR A 87 4.22 8.90 -5.69
CA TYR A 87 5.30 8.00 -6.06
C TYR A 87 6.41 8.74 -6.81
N ALA A 88 6.05 9.65 -7.72
CA ALA A 88 7.02 10.51 -8.41
C ALA A 88 7.88 11.33 -7.43
N ALA A 89 7.25 11.92 -6.40
CA ALA A 89 7.96 12.65 -5.36
C ALA A 89 8.79 11.73 -4.43
N TRP A 90 8.35 10.48 -4.22
CA TRP A 90 9.04 9.50 -3.39
C TRP A 90 10.32 8.97 -4.03
N ILE A 91 10.31 8.72 -5.35
CA ILE A 91 11.50 8.21 -6.06
C ILE A 91 12.49 9.31 -6.48
N ASN A 92 12.06 10.57 -6.56
CA ASN A 92 12.89 11.72 -6.91
C ASN A 92 12.71 12.86 -5.89
N PRO A 93 13.34 12.77 -4.72
CA PRO A 93 13.16 13.75 -3.64
C PRO A 93 13.78 15.13 -3.92
N LEU A 94 14.51 15.31 -5.03
CA LEU A 94 15.26 16.54 -5.35
C LEU A 94 14.58 17.44 -6.40
N LYS A 95 13.30 17.22 -6.73
CA LYS A 95 12.53 18.00 -7.74
C LYS A 95 11.36 18.80 -7.16
N THR A 96 11.48 19.32 -5.95
CA THR A 96 10.52 20.26 -5.35
C THR A 96 11.14 21.63 -5.15
#